data_AF-A0A8D3E333-F1
#
_entry.id   AF-A0A8D3E333-F1
#
_cell.length_a   1.000
_cell.length_b   1.000
_cell.length_c   1.000
_cell.angle_alpha   90.00
_cell.angle_beta   90.00
_cell.angle_gamma   90.00
#
_symmetry.space_group_name_H-M   'P 1'
#
loop_
_entity.id
_entity.type
_entity.pdbx_description
1 polymer ?
#
loop_
_entity_poly.entity_id
_entity_poly.type
_entity_poly.pdbx_seq_one_letter_code
_entity_poly.pdbx_strand_id
1 'polypeptide(L)'
;MIPISAHIPLSTYIPNWATLNFLFSSTVIMFQEVWSRSFCRTIEKLVEVVQEYPTEVEHIYSPSCVPLVRCAGCCGDENLECHPTHTTNVTMELLKIRPSEPGQEYVEMTFVEHQTCECPSKVTAAVTQPPVAAWLIIYFQPSDGIKSLLRSSINTVCQRLKNLGCFADMPSYWWAEHM
;
A
#
# COMPACT_ATOMS: atom_id res chain seq x y z
N MET A 1 45.48 -29.27 -41.67
CA MET A 1 44.41 -28.41 -41.11
C MET A 1 43.64 -29.31 -40.16
N ILE A 2 43.79 -29.30 -38.84
CA ILE A 2 43.82 -28.24 -37.81
C ILE A 2 44.75 -28.72 -36.66
N PRO A 3 45.63 -27.91 -36.04
CA PRO A 3 46.40 -28.37 -34.89
C PRO A 3 45.61 -28.20 -33.59
N ILE A 4 45.74 -29.21 -32.74
CA ILE A 4 45.24 -29.33 -31.37
C ILE A 4 46.36 -28.84 -30.44
N SER A 5 45.98 -28.33 -29.26
CA SER A 5 46.81 -28.02 -28.09
C SER A 5 47.31 -26.58 -27.95
N ALA A 6 46.46 -25.74 -27.36
CA ALA A 6 46.92 -24.64 -26.51
C ALA A 6 46.74 -25.08 -25.05
N HIS A 7 47.84 -25.45 -24.39
CA HIS A 7 47.88 -25.57 -22.94
C HIS A 7 47.77 -24.18 -22.33
N ILE A 8 46.65 -23.91 -21.66
CA ILE A 8 46.47 -22.71 -20.84
C ILE A 8 47.09 -23.02 -19.47
N PRO A 9 48.14 -22.31 -19.03
CA PRO A 9 48.76 -22.58 -17.73
C PRO A 9 47.83 -22.16 -16.58
N LEU A 10 47.72 -23.02 -15.57
CA LEU A 10 46.90 -22.88 -14.36
C LEU A 10 47.34 -21.75 -13.39
N SER A 11 48.05 -20.73 -13.87
CA SER A 11 48.86 -19.83 -13.03
C SER A 11 48.44 -18.35 -12.99
N THR A 12 47.18 -18.00 -13.26
CA THR A 12 46.76 -16.57 -13.21
C THR A 12 45.57 -16.22 -12.34
N TYR A 13 45.00 -17.15 -11.56
CA TYR A 13 44.01 -16.78 -10.54
C TYR A 13 44.68 -16.46 -9.19
N ILE A 14 45.54 -15.44 -9.19
CA ILE A 14 45.83 -14.70 -7.97
C ILE A 14 44.68 -13.70 -7.85
N PRO A 15 43.77 -13.82 -6.87
CA PRO A 15 42.78 -12.76 -6.67
C PRO A 15 43.60 -11.51 -6.34
N ASN A 16 43.57 -10.54 -7.25
CA ASN A 16 44.21 -9.26 -7.00
C ASN A 16 43.67 -8.71 -5.66
N TRP A 17 44.48 -7.96 -4.93
CA TRP A 17 44.07 -7.32 -3.67
C TRP A 17 42.75 -6.53 -3.82
N ALA A 18 42.41 -6.07 -5.03
CA ALA A 18 41.12 -5.45 -5.37
C ALA A 18 39.91 -6.41 -5.32
N THR A 19 40.06 -7.69 -5.68
CA THR A 19 39.00 -8.72 -5.61
C THR A 19 38.83 -9.27 -4.20
N LEU A 20 39.90 -9.32 -3.39
CA LEU A 20 39.80 -9.60 -1.95
C LEU A 20 39.16 -8.43 -1.19
N ASN A 21 39.46 -7.18 -1.57
CA ASN A 21 38.76 -6.00 -1.05
C ASN A 21 37.27 -5.96 -1.42
N PHE A 22 36.88 -6.60 -2.51
CA PHE A 22 35.47 -6.66 -2.93
C PHE A 22 34.64 -7.63 -2.07
N LEU A 23 35.27 -8.66 -1.49
CA LEU A 23 34.56 -9.67 -0.69
C LEU A 23 34.45 -9.33 0.81
N PHE A 24 35.21 -8.37 1.32
CA PHE A 24 35.18 -7.99 2.74
C PHE A 24 35.36 -6.48 2.97
N SER A 25 34.68 -5.65 2.19
CA SER A 25 34.51 -4.26 2.58
C SER A 25 33.15 -4.11 3.26
N SER A 26 33.18 -3.95 4.58
CA SER A 26 32.07 -3.32 5.30
C SER A 26 32.02 -1.85 4.88
N THR A 27 31.66 -1.58 3.62
CA THR A 27 31.47 -0.23 3.11
C THR A 27 30.26 0.33 3.83
N VAL A 28 30.51 1.16 4.84
CA VAL A 28 29.46 1.94 5.46
C VAL A 28 28.80 2.75 4.35
N ILE A 29 27.52 2.50 4.11
CA ILE A 29 26.73 3.29 3.17
C ILE A 29 26.63 4.70 3.76
N MET A 30 27.04 5.71 3.00
CA MET A 30 27.08 7.08 3.49
C MET A 30 25.67 7.59 3.75
N PHE A 31 25.51 8.48 4.74
CA PHE A 31 24.20 9.04 5.12
C PHE A 31 23.40 9.57 3.91
N GLN A 32 24.06 10.31 3.01
CA GLN A 32 23.45 10.85 1.79
C GLN A 32 22.78 9.76 0.93
N GLU A 33 23.42 8.60 0.83
CA GLU A 33 22.90 7.47 0.06
C GLU A 33 21.77 6.76 0.81
N VAL A 34 21.89 6.57 2.12
CA VAL A 34 20.80 6.02 2.93
C VAL A 34 19.56 6.91 2.82
N TRP A 35 19.74 8.23 2.97
CA TRP A 35 18.68 9.22 2.85
C TRP A 35 18.03 9.22 1.46
N SER A 36 18.84 9.26 0.39
CA SER A 36 18.31 9.28 -0.98
C SER A 36 17.57 7.99 -1.33
N ARG A 37 18.00 6.84 -0.79
CA ARG A 37 17.35 5.56 -1.03
C ARG A 37 16.09 5.35 -0.20
N SER A 38 15.98 6.00 0.97
CA SER A 38 14.85 5.88 1.90
C SER A 38 13.77 6.95 1.74
N PHE A 39 14.03 8.03 1.00
CA PHE A 39 13.04 9.09 0.78
C PHE A 39 11.75 8.59 0.10
N CYS A 40 10.61 9.13 0.52
CA CYS A 40 9.27 8.82 0.01
C CYS A 40 9.19 8.89 -1.53
N ARG A 41 8.94 7.74 -2.17
CA ARG A 41 8.74 7.61 -3.63
C ARG A 41 7.94 6.36 -3.97
N THR A 42 7.65 6.17 -5.25
CA THR A 42 7.10 4.94 -5.80
C THR A 42 8.17 3.84 -5.84
N ILE A 43 7.85 2.67 -5.28
CA ILE A 43 8.71 1.49 -5.25
C ILE A 43 7.83 0.26 -5.56
N GLU A 44 8.34 -0.65 -6.38
CA GLU A 44 7.70 -1.94 -6.61
C GLU A 44 7.80 -2.80 -5.35
N LYS A 45 6.65 -3.29 -4.87
CA LYS A 45 6.59 -4.21 -3.72
C LYS A 45 5.59 -5.33 -4.00
N LEU A 46 5.80 -6.46 -3.34
CA LEU A 46 4.83 -7.55 -3.34
C LEU A 46 3.72 -7.24 -2.34
N VAL A 47 2.47 -7.29 -2.81
CA VAL A 47 1.27 -7.09 -1.99
C VAL A 47 0.47 -8.39 -1.98
N GLU A 48 0.07 -8.82 -0.80
CA GLU A 48 -0.77 -10.02 -0.66
C GLU A 48 -2.18 -9.75 -1.19
N VAL A 49 -2.67 -10.65 -2.04
CA VAL A 49 -3.98 -10.53 -2.70
C VAL A 49 -5.11 -10.51 -1.66
N VAL A 50 -4.99 -11.31 -0.60
CA VAL A 50 -5.98 -11.40 0.49
C VAL A 50 -6.09 -10.11 1.33
N GLN A 51 -5.03 -9.29 1.37
CA GLN A 51 -5.08 -8.02 2.07
C GLN A 51 -5.88 -6.98 1.30
N GLU A 52 -5.80 -7.01 -0.04
CA GLU A 52 -6.55 -6.12 -0.92
C GLU A 52 -8.02 -6.60 -1.08
N TYR A 53 -8.25 -7.91 -0.99
CA TYR A 53 -9.58 -8.53 -1.12
C TYR A 53 -9.93 -9.46 0.05
N PRO A 54 -10.15 -8.91 1.27
CA PRO A 54 -10.38 -9.71 2.48
C PRO A 54 -11.73 -10.43 2.50
N THR A 55 -12.70 -10.01 1.67
CA THR A 55 -14.05 -10.57 1.63
C THR A 55 -14.13 -11.96 0.99
N GLU A 56 -13.06 -12.43 0.34
CA GLU A 56 -13.03 -13.68 -0.41
C GLU A 56 -12.39 -14.84 0.37
N VAL A 57 -12.95 -15.17 1.54
CA VAL A 57 -12.41 -16.21 2.46
C VAL A 57 -12.54 -17.66 1.96
N GLU A 58 -13.27 -17.89 0.86
CA GLU A 58 -13.53 -19.24 0.33
C GLU A 58 -12.50 -19.70 -0.72
N HIS A 59 -11.55 -18.85 -1.09
CA HIS A 59 -10.69 -19.07 -2.25
C HIS A 59 -9.21 -18.79 -1.94
N ILE A 60 -8.34 -19.52 -2.64
CA ILE A 60 -6.89 -19.30 -2.64
C ILE A 60 -6.49 -18.75 -4.01
N TYR A 61 -5.66 -17.72 -4.01
CA TYR A 61 -5.10 -17.12 -5.21
C TYR A 61 -3.67 -17.58 -5.46
N SER A 62 -3.35 -17.90 -6.72
CA SER A 62 -2.00 -18.22 -7.17
C SER A 62 -1.59 -17.31 -8.34
N PRO A 63 -0.52 -16.51 -8.20
CA PRO A 63 0.27 -16.31 -6.98
C PRO A 63 -0.54 -15.67 -5.84
N SER A 64 -0.13 -15.87 -4.58
CA SER A 64 -0.80 -15.27 -3.42
C SER A 64 -0.46 -13.79 -3.20
N CYS A 65 0.56 -13.29 -3.89
CA CYS A 65 0.97 -11.90 -3.91
C CYS A 65 1.26 -11.44 -5.34
N VAL A 66 1.12 -10.14 -5.58
CA VAL A 66 1.35 -9.50 -6.88
C VAL A 66 2.35 -8.34 -6.75
N PRO A 67 3.21 -8.12 -7.75
CA PRO A 67 4.11 -6.96 -7.78
C PRO A 67 3.32 -5.70 -8.13
N LEU A 68 3.34 -4.70 -7.25
CA LEU A 68 2.67 -3.41 -7.46
C LEU A 68 3.58 -2.24 -7.13
N VAL A 69 3.50 -1.19 -7.93
CA VAL A 69 4.13 0.08 -7.61
C VAL A 69 3.33 0.81 -6.53
N ARG A 70 3.95 1.04 -5.37
CA ARG A 70 3.32 1.70 -4.22
C ARG A 70 4.25 2.74 -3.62
N CYS A 71 3.67 3.70 -2.91
CA CYS A 71 4.45 4.67 -2.15
C CYS A 71 5.10 3.98 -0.95
N ALA A 72 6.40 4.20 -0.80
CA ALA A 72 7.21 3.66 0.28
C ALA A 72 8.38 4.60 0.57
N GLY A 73 8.95 4.46 1.76
CA GLY A 73 10.00 5.32 2.28
C GLY A 73 9.53 6.14 3.48
N CYS A 74 10.40 7.02 3.95
CA CYS A 74 10.14 7.91 5.06
C CYS A 74 10.15 9.38 4.61
N CYS A 75 9.39 10.19 5.35
CA CYS A 75 9.48 11.64 5.28
C CYS A 75 10.53 12.12 6.30
N GLY A 76 11.12 13.30 6.07
CA GLY A 76 12.15 13.83 6.94
C GLY A 76 11.66 14.36 8.30
N ASP A 77 10.34 14.44 8.49
CA ASP A 77 9.69 14.92 9.70
C ASP A 77 8.64 13.89 10.15
N GLU A 78 8.58 13.63 11.46
CA GLU A 78 7.68 12.66 12.07
C GLU A 78 6.19 13.05 12.00
N ASN A 79 5.89 14.32 11.75
CA ASN A 79 4.53 14.84 11.57
C ASN A 79 4.03 14.69 10.12
N LEU A 80 4.89 14.22 9.22
CA LEU A 80 4.56 13.92 7.83
C LEU A 80 4.44 12.41 7.62
N GLU A 81 3.69 12.02 6.60
CA GLU A 81 3.53 10.62 6.22
C GLU A 81 3.54 10.48 4.70
N CYS A 82 4.17 9.42 4.18
CA CYS A 82 4.32 9.19 2.75
C CYS A 82 3.01 8.65 2.17
N HIS A 83 2.30 9.49 1.41
CA HIS A 83 1.00 9.15 0.83
C HIS A 83 1.00 9.30 -0.70
N PRO A 84 0.21 8.50 -1.43
CA PRO A 84 0.02 8.72 -2.86
C PRO A 84 -0.77 10.00 -3.12
N THR A 85 -0.39 10.72 -4.17
CA THR A 85 -1.15 11.87 -4.68
C THR A 85 -1.87 11.57 -5.98
N HIS A 86 -1.39 10.59 -6.74
CA HIS A 86 -2.07 10.07 -7.91
C HIS A 86 -1.94 8.55 -7.98
N THR A 87 -3.01 7.88 -8.39
CA THR A 87 -3.11 6.43 -8.45
C THR A 87 -3.72 5.98 -9.76
N THR A 88 -3.35 4.79 -10.22
CA THR A 88 -3.97 4.12 -11.36
C THR A 88 -4.30 2.68 -11.03
N ASN A 89 -5.19 2.09 -11.80
CA ASN A 89 -5.54 0.68 -11.65
C ASN A 89 -4.76 -0.15 -12.68
N VAL A 90 -4.34 -1.34 -12.27
CA VAL A 90 -3.75 -2.35 -13.13
C VAL A 90 -4.53 -3.65 -12.94
N THR A 91 -4.86 -4.31 -14.05
CA THR A 91 -5.58 -5.57 -14.03
C THR A 91 -4.59 -6.71 -14.32
N MET A 92 -4.64 -7.75 -13.50
CA MET A 92 -3.76 -8.91 -13.57
C MET A 92 -4.60 -10.18 -13.55
N GLU A 93 -4.13 -11.19 -14.27
CA GLU A 93 -4.75 -12.52 -14.28
C GLU A 93 -4.14 -13.39 -13.18
N LEU A 94 -4.98 -13.96 -12.33
CA LEU A 94 -4.60 -14.87 -11.26
C LEU A 94 -5.36 -16.18 -11.37
N LEU A 95 -4.77 -17.26 -10.88
CA LEU A 95 -5.46 -18.53 -10.72
C LEU A 95 -6.24 -18.52 -9.40
N LYS A 96 -7.56 -18.63 -9.50
CA LYS A 96 -8.49 -18.83 -8.39
C LYS A 96 -8.67 -20.33 -8.15
N ILE A 97 -8.40 -20.76 -6.93
CA ILE A 97 -8.49 -22.16 -6.50
C ILE A 97 -9.55 -22.25 -5.42
N ARG A 98 -10.59 -23.06 -5.65
CA ARG A 98 -11.62 -23.37 -4.66
C ARG A 98 -11.35 -24.76 -4.10
N PRO A 99 -11.00 -24.93 -2.82
CA PRO A 99 -10.68 -26.26 -2.28
C PRO A 99 -11.83 -27.28 -2.39
N SER A 100 -13.08 -26.79 -2.42
CA SER A 100 -14.29 -27.59 -2.54
C SER A 100 -14.61 -28.07 -3.95
N GLU A 101 -14.04 -27.46 -4.99
CA GLU A 101 -14.39 -27.72 -6.39
C GLU A 101 -13.14 -28.08 -7.21
N PRO A 102 -13.15 -29.22 -7.94
CA PRO A 102 -12.05 -29.54 -8.83
C PRO A 102 -12.07 -28.63 -10.07
N GLY A 103 -11.01 -27.85 -10.28
CA GLY A 103 -10.87 -27.00 -11.45
C GLY A 103 -9.80 -25.92 -11.29
N GLN A 104 -9.35 -25.37 -12.42
CA GLN A 104 -8.52 -24.18 -12.47
C GLN A 104 -9.34 -23.06 -13.11
N GLU A 105 -9.61 -22.00 -12.35
CA GLU A 105 -10.34 -20.83 -12.81
C GLU A 105 -9.37 -19.65 -12.88
N TYR A 106 -9.15 -19.08 -14.06
CA TYR A 106 -8.39 -17.84 -14.21
C TYR A 106 -9.32 -16.66 -14.06
N VAL A 107 -8.94 -15.68 -13.23
CA VAL A 107 -9.75 -14.49 -12.97
C VAL A 107 -8.91 -13.23 -13.12
N GLU A 108 -9.53 -12.20 -13.67
CA GLU A 108 -8.95 -10.86 -13.75
C GLU A 108 -9.24 -10.11 -12.45
N MET A 109 -8.18 -9.68 -11.76
CA MET A 109 -8.26 -8.88 -10.55
C MET A 109 -7.59 -7.52 -10.77
N THR A 110 -8.15 -6.47 -10.18
CA THR A 110 -7.73 -5.08 -10.47
C THR A 110 -7.17 -4.39 -9.24
N PHE A 111 -5.87 -4.18 -9.22
CA PHE A 111 -5.14 -3.60 -8.10
C PHE A 111 -4.87 -2.11 -8.32
N VAL A 112 -4.72 -1.37 -7.22
CA VAL A 112 -4.29 0.03 -7.25
C VAL A 112 -2.77 0.09 -7.28
N GLU A 113 -2.21 0.91 -8.16
CA GLU A 113 -0.81 1.35 -8.18
C GLU A 113 -0.72 2.86 -7.92
N HIS A 114 0.40 3.28 -7.32
CA HIS A 114 0.66 4.69 -7.04
C HIS A 114 1.59 5.25 -8.11
N GLN A 115 1.25 6.41 -8.67
CA GLN A 115 2.06 7.08 -9.69
C GLN A 115 2.98 8.15 -9.12
N THR A 116 2.50 8.87 -8.10
CA THR A 116 3.23 9.96 -7.45
C THR A 116 3.00 9.91 -5.94
N CYS A 117 4.01 10.30 -5.17
CA CYS A 117 4.02 10.27 -3.71
C CYS A 117 4.48 11.61 -3.15
N GLU A 118 3.86 12.04 -2.06
CA GLU A 118 4.24 13.24 -1.33
C GLU A 118 4.22 12.99 0.18
N CYS A 119 4.75 13.95 0.94
CA CYS A 119 4.81 13.93 2.40
C CYS A 119 3.87 14.99 3.00
N PRO A 120 2.53 14.84 2.91
CA PRO A 120 1.60 15.73 3.57
C PRO A 120 1.67 15.61 5.09
N SER A 121 1.17 16.62 5.79
CA SER A 121 1.01 16.54 7.25
C SER A 121 -0.02 15.48 7.62
N LYS A 122 0.22 14.77 8.72
CA LYS A 122 -0.71 13.75 9.25
C LYS A 122 -2.09 14.33 9.54
N VAL A 123 -2.17 15.60 9.92
CA VAL A 123 -3.44 16.32 10.16
C VAL A 123 -4.23 16.49 8.86
N THR A 124 -3.56 16.79 7.75
CA THR A 124 -4.20 16.92 6.43
C THR A 124 -4.50 15.58 5.76
N ALA A 125 -3.69 14.54 5.98
CA ALA A 125 -3.86 13.22 5.35
C ALA A 125 -5.12 12.47 5.82
N ALA A 126 -5.55 12.70 7.07
CA ALA A 126 -6.80 12.16 7.62
C ALA A 126 -8.07 12.72 6.93
N VAL A 127 -7.93 13.78 6.13
CA VAL A 127 -9.06 14.45 5.45
C VAL A 127 -9.23 13.96 4.00
N THR A 128 -8.17 13.41 3.37
CA THR A 128 -8.16 12.99 1.96
C THR A 128 -8.27 11.49 1.72
N GLN A 129 -8.07 10.64 2.75
CA GLN A 129 -8.45 9.23 2.66
C GLN A 129 -9.96 9.10 2.91
N PRO A 130 -10.77 8.49 2.03
CA PRO A 130 -12.10 8.06 2.45
C PRO A 130 -11.87 7.07 3.60
N PRO A 131 -12.31 7.38 4.84
CA PRO A 131 -12.11 6.45 5.92
C PRO A 131 -12.84 5.17 5.52
N VAL A 132 -12.24 4.02 5.75
CA VAL A 132 -12.94 2.71 5.69
C VAL A 132 -14.23 2.72 6.53
N ALA A 133 -14.39 3.70 7.44
CA ALA A 133 -15.64 4.01 8.13
C ALA A 133 -16.80 4.44 7.19
N ALA A 134 -16.54 5.02 6.02
CA ALA A 134 -17.56 5.37 5.05
C ALA A 134 -18.22 4.12 4.45
N TRP A 135 -17.46 3.05 4.20
CA TRP A 135 -18.01 1.78 3.72
C TRP A 135 -18.96 1.12 4.73
N LEU A 136 -18.74 1.30 6.03
CA LEU A 136 -19.66 0.83 7.07
C LEU A 136 -20.99 1.60 7.07
N ILE A 137 -20.99 2.88 6.67
CA ILE A 137 -22.23 3.69 6.62
C ILE A 137 -23.09 3.34 5.40
N ILE A 138 -22.48 2.88 4.29
CA ILE A 138 -23.22 2.53 3.06
C ILE A 138 -23.83 1.11 3.16
N TYR A 139 -23.19 0.17 3.88
CA TYR A 139 -23.67 -1.22 4.01
C TYR A 139 -24.56 -1.49 5.22
N PHE A 140 -24.61 -0.61 6.22
CA PHE A 140 -25.50 -0.75 7.37
C PHE A 140 -26.74 0.14 7.18
N GLN A 141 -27.72 -0.34 6.41
CA GLN A 141 -29.09 0.22 6.48
C GLN A 141 -29.77 -0.38 7.72
N PRO A 142 -29.98 0.38 8.82
CA PRO A 142 -30.74 -0.13 9.94
C PRO A 142 -32.20 -0.29 9.49
N SER A 143 -32.76 -1.49 9.71
CA SER A 143 -34.18 -1.77 9.48
C SER A 143 -35.05 -0.73 10.22
N ASP A 144 -36.20 -0.39 9.64
CA ASP A 144 -37.04 0.78 9.98
C ASP A 144 -37.53 0.86 11.44
N GLY A 145 -37.18 -0.09 12.31
CA GLY A 145 -37.58 -0.15 13.71
C GLY A 145 -36.72 0.64 14.72
N ILE A 146 -35.53 1.17 14.36
CA ILE A 146 -34.60 1.77 15.37
C ILE A 146 -34.34 3.28 15.13
N LYS A 147 -34.87 3.87 14.05
CA LYS A 147 -34.67 5.29 13.68
C LYS A 147 -35.10 6.29 14.77
N SER A 148 -36.12 5.98 15.57
CA SER A 148 -36.64 6.88 16.61
C SER A 148 -35.82 6.87 17.91
N LEU A 149 -35.13 5.77 18.22
CA LEU A 149 -34.43 5.60 19.50
C LEU A 149 -33.02 6.22 19.49
N LEU A 150 -32.37 6.29 18.32
CA LEU A 150 -31.00 6.83 18.22
C LEU A 150 -30.94 8.31 17.83
N ARG A 151 -32.04 8.90 17.31
CA ARG A 151 -32.04 10.30 16.84
C ARG A 151 -31.71 11.32 17.94
N SER A 152 -32.17 11.08 19.16
CA SER A 152 -31.84 11.94 20.32
C SER A 152 -30.36 11.85 20.73
N SER A 153 -29.79 10.65 20.68
CA SER A 153 -28.39 10.40 21.05
C SER A 153 -27.42 10.93 20.00
N ILE A 154 -27.74 10.75 18.71
CA ILE A 154 -26.96 11.26 17.58
C ILE A 154 -26.94 12.79 17.59
N ASN A 155 -28.09 13.44 17.79
CA ASN A 155 -28.16 14.91 17.87
C ASN A 155 -27.31 15.48 19.02
N THR A 156 -27.31 14.79 20.17
CA THR A 156 -26.53 15.20 21.34
C THR A 156 -25.02 15.05 21.12
N VAL A 157 -24.59 13.96 20.46
CA VAL A 157 -23.18 13.72 20.12
C VAL A 157 -22.70 14.71 19.06
N CYS A 158 -23.49 14.96 18.00
CA CYS A 158 -23.19 15.97 16.99
C CYS A 158 -23.08 17.39 17.59
N GLN A 159 -23.96 17.76 18.54
CA GLN A 159 -23.84 19.05 19.22
C GLN A 159 -22.59 19.13 20.12
N ARG A 160 -22.23 18.05 20.82
CA ARG A 160 -20.99 18.02 21.61
C ARG A 160 -19.74 18.14 20.74
N LEU A 161 -19.71 17.47 19.58
CA LEU A 161 -18.59 17.55 18.65
C LEU A 161 -18.48 18.92 17.95
N LYS A 162 -19.61 19.61 17.69
CA LYS A 162 -19.61 21.02 17.26
C LYS A 162 -18.99 21.94 18.31
N ASN A 163 -19.35 21.78 19.59
CA ASN A 163 -18.83 22.60 20.67
C ASN A 163 -17.33 22.35 20.97
N LEU A 164 -16.81 21.18 20.57
CA LEU A 164 -15.38 20.84 20.66
C LEU A 164 -14.57 21.29 19.43
N GLY A 165 -15.20 21.94 18.44
CA GLY A 165 -14.51 22.49 17.27
C GLY A 165 -14.08 21.45 16.22
N CYS A 166 -14.52 20.20 16.30
CA CYS A 166 -14.10 19.12 15.40
C CYS A 166 -14.62 19.26 13.95
N PHE A 167 -15.51 20.23 13.67
CA PHE A 167 -16.20 20.40 12.38
C PHE A 167 -16.17 21.83 11.85
N ALA A 168 -15.17 22.62 12.25
CA ALA A 168 -15.07 24.04 11.86
C ALA A 168 -14.94 24.28 10.35
N ASP A 169 -14.55 23.25 9.57
CA ASP A 169 -14.29 23.36 8.13
C ASP A 169 -15.31 22.62 7.24
N MET A 170 -16.46 22.17 7.77
CA MET A 170 -17.47 21.48 6.97
C MET A 170 -18.44 22.44 6.25
N PRO A 171 -18.67 22.28 4.93
CA PRO A 171 -19.62 23.08 4.16
C PRO A 171 -21.05 23.02 4.72
N SER A 172 -21.78 24.14 4.63
CA SER A 172 -23.11 24.31 5.23
C SER A 172 -24.17 23.28 4.79
N TYR A 173 -24.01 22.66 3.63
CA TYR A 173 -24.96 21.68 3.07
C TYR A 173 -24.92 20.31 3.74
N TRP A 174 -23.82 19.93 4.40
CA TRP A 174 -23.72 18.67 5.16
C TRP A 174 -24.59 18.64 6.43
N TRP A 175 -25.03 19.79 6.91
CA TRP A 175 -25.91 19.88 8.09
C TRP A 175 -27.40 19.67 7.77
N ALA A 176 -27.77 19.68 6.49
CA ALA A 176 -29.18 19.63 6.07
C ALA A 176 -29.75 18.20 5.97
N GLU A 177 -28.92 17.17 5.84
CA GLU A 177 -29.39 15.79 5.65
C GLU A 177 -29.50 14.97 6.94
N HIS A 178 -29.06 15.50 8.09
CA HIS A 178 -29.02 14.77 9.36
C HIS A 178 -29.60 15.52 10.58
N MET A 179 -30.48 16.51 10.36
CA MET A 179 -31.37 17.02 11.41
C MET A 179 -32.73 16.33 11.38
#